data_AF-A0A345VJ98-F1
#
_entry.id   AF-A0A345VJ98-F1
#
_cell.length_a   1.000
_cell.length_b   1.000
_cell.length_c   1.000
_cell.angle_alpha   90.00
_cell.angle_beta   90.00
_cell.angle_gamma   90.00
#
_symmetry.space_group_name_H-M   'P 1'
#
loop_
_entity.id
_entity.type
_entity.pdbx_description
1 polymer ?
#
loop_
_entity_poly.entity_id
_entity_poly.type
_entity_poly.pdbx_seq_one_letter_code
_entity_poly.pdbx_strand_id
1 'polypeptide(L)'
;MENNLHLANHYYLLYIENKELRKIKSYIAKNSNDTLSFEEKIIILKLHELYKKYHKIKENKSISLERFLGLLDEDAEDYFEISLNLFHDYFIAKGFEDILVSTKEKFLLKKEKSLIGDYDIKENLRSDKLKKRADKILWHISPTSKAIHSLYLGKSKEKYLNSAFYLANLSNYDELLFFLDIKQLDNNANFLYYILLKKKLREKKVKIEELEKKHQDLQKELERFYELIKFYYFG
;
A
#
# COMPACT_ATOMS: atom_id res chain seq x y z
N MET A 1 -0.72 -15.59 -34.44
CA MET A 1 -0.27 -14.20 -34.27
C MET A 1 -0.85 -13.71 -32.97
N GLU A 2 -0.06 -13.61 -31.91
CA GLU A 2 -0.50 -12.91 -30.71
C GLU A 2 -0.91 -11.50 -31.09
N ASN A 3 -2.05 -11.06 -30.58
CA ASN A 3 -2.64 -9.79 -30.97
C ASN A 3 -1.74 -8.66 -30.44
N ASN A 4 -0.94 -8.04 -31.31
CA ASN A 4 0.03 -6.98 -30.97
C ASN A 4 -0.60 -5.80 -30.22
N LEU A 5 -1.90 -5.59 -30.35
CA LEU A 5 -2.66 -4.63 -29.54
C LEU A 5 -2.71 -5.03 -28.06
N HIS A 6 -2.98 -6.30 -27.75
CA HIS A 6 -2.96 -6.80 -26.36
C HIS A 6 -1.55 -6.73 -25.79
N LEU A 7 -0.53 -7.07 -26.59
CA LEU A 7 0.86 -6.98 -26.16
C LEU A 7 1.25 -5.51 -25.89
N ALA A 8 0.82 -4.57 -26.74
CA ALA A 8 1.01 -3.15 -26.51
C ALA A 8 0.28 -2.71 -25.22
N ASN A 9 -0.96 -3.15 -25.00
CA ASN A 9 -1.69 -2.81 -23.79
C ASN A 9 -1.00 -3.34 -22.53
N HIS A 10 -0.54 -4.59 -22.55
CA HIS A 10 0.22 -5.20 -21.47
C HIS A 10 1.42 -4.33 -21.04
N TYR A 11 2.29 -3.96 -22.00
CA TYR A 11 3.46 -3.14 -21.69
C TYR A 11 3.09 -1.70 -21.30
N TYR A 12 2.01 -1.15 -21.84
CA TYR A 12 1.51 0.16 -21.42
C TYR A 12 1.05 0.14 -19.96
N LEU A 13 0.27 -0.87 -19.55
CA LEU A 13 -0.16 -1.06 -18.17
C LEU A 13 1.03 -1.24 -17.23
N LEU A 14 2.02 -2.08 -17.59
CA LEU A 14 3.24 -2.22 -16.80
C LEU A 14 3.99 -0.90 -16.64
N TYR A 15 4.03 -0.06 -17.68
CA TYR A 15 4.64 1.26 -17.59
C TYR A 15 3.91 2.17 -16.57
N ILE A 16 2.58 2.18 -16.57
CA ILE A 16 1.76 2.93 -15.63
C ILE A 16 1.96 2.41 -14.20
N GLU A 17 1.88 1.10 -14.00
CA GLU A 17 2.08 0.50 -12.68
C GLU A 17 3.48 0.75 -12.14
N ASN A 18 4.52 0.60 -12.96
CA ASN A 18 5.89 0.93 -12.56
C ASN A 18 6.05 2.39 -12.13
N LYS A 19 5.23 3.31 -12.66
CA LYS A 19 5.21 4.71 -12.23
C LYS A 19 4.55 4.85 -10.87
N GLU A 20 3.43 4.19 -10.61
CA GLU A 20 2.74 4.24 -9.31
C GLU A 20 3.51 3.50 -8.22
N LEU A 21 4.06 2.31 -8.49
CA LEU A 21 4.90 1.55 -7.54
C LEU A 21 6.12 2.38 -7.09
N ARG A 22 6.76 3.12 -8.00
CA ARG A 22 7.85 4.05 -7.64
C ARG A 22 7.41 5.17 -6.71
N LYS A 23 6.19 5.70 -6.91
CA LYS A 23 5.61 6.71 -6.00
C LYS A 23 5.31 6.10 -4.63
N ILE A 24 4.80 4.86 -4.60
CA ILE A 24 4.55 4.13 -3.37
C ILE A 24 5.86 3.95 -2.60
N LYS A 25 6.88 3.37 -3.24
CA LYS A 25 8.23 3.23 -2.68
C LYS A 25 8.79 4.55 -2.14
N SER A 26 8.65 5.62 -2.92
CA SER A 26 9.16 6.95 -2.53
C SER A 26 8.45 7.52 -1.30
N TYR A 27 7.13 7.31 -1.15
CA TYR A 27 6.45 7.80 0.05
C TYR A 27 6.87 7.00 1.30
N ILE A 28 7.08 5.68 1.15
CA ILE A 28 7.51 4.80 2.24
C ILE A 28 8.93 5.18 2.69
N ALA A 29 9.85 5.41 1.74
CA ALA A 29 11.24 5.76 2.02
C ALA A 29 11.41 7.18 2.60
N LYS A 30 10.46 8.09 2.39
CA LYS A 30 10.53 9.48 2.87
C LYS A 30 10.32 9.65 4.38
N ASN A 31 10.13 8.59 5.15
CA ASN A 31 10.05 8.70 6.61
C ASN A 31 11.48 8.91 7.16
N SER A 32 11.78 10.14 7.59
CA SER A 32 13.02 10.44 8.32
C SER A 32 12.98 9.78 9.70
N ASN A 33 14.15 9.59 10.34
CA ASN A 33 14.24 9.16 11.74
C ASN A 33 13.45 10.07 12.71
N ASP A 34 13.13 11.29 12.27
CA ASP A 34 12.37 12.27 13.04
C ASP A 34 10.85 12.02 13.04
N THR A 35 10.34 11.08 12.25
CA THR A 35 8.91 10.79 12.14
C THR A 35 8.60 9.31 12.26
N LEU A 36 7.36 8.97 12.67
CA LEU A 36 6.88 7.60 12.59
C LEU A 36 6.88 7.12 11.14
N SER A 37 7.39 5.91 10.92
CA SER A 37 7.34 5.26 9.62
C SER A 37 5.89 4.96 9.21
N PHE A 38 5.67 4.67 7.94
CA PHE A 38 4.35 4.24 7.49
C PHE A 38 3.88 2.99 8.23
N GLU A 39 4.78 2.04 8.45
CA GLU A 39 4.43 0.78 9.09
C GLU A 39 4.06 0.99 10.56
N GLU A 40 4.87 1.79 11.27
CA GLU A 40 4.62 2.15 12.67
C GLU A 40 3.27 2.84 12.86
N LYS A 41 2.91 3.74 11.93
CA LYS A 41 1.58 4.39 11.94
C LYS A 41 0.44 3.38 11.82
N ILE A 42 0.60 2.39 10.93
CA ILE A 42 -0.41 1.35 10.73
C ILE A 42 -0.54 0.47 11.99
N ILE A 43 0.58 0.09 12.61
CA ILE A 43 0.58 -0.69 13.85
C ILE A 43 -0.12 0.07 14.98
N ILE A 44 0.22 1.36 15.19
CA ILE A 44 -0.44 2.19 16.22
C ILE A 44 -1.95 2.26 16.02
N LEU A 45 -2.39 2.51 14.78
CA LEU A 45 -3.82 2.58 14.47
C LEU A 45 -4.51 1.23 14.63
N LYS A 46 -3.84 0.12 14.29
CA LYS A 46 -4.40 -1.21 14.47
C LYS A 46 -4.53 -1.58 15.95
N LEU A 47 -3.52 -1.27 16.76
CA LEU A 47 -3.57 -1.42 18.22
C LEU A 47 -4.72 -0.59 18.82
N HIS A 48 -4.91 0.65 18.36
CA HIS A 48 -6.03 1.48 18.79
C HIS A 48 -7.38 0.85 18.43
N GLU A 49 -7.53 0.33 17.20
CA GLU A 49 -8.75 -0.31 16.75
C GLU A 49 -9.11 -1.54 17.60
N LEU A 50 -8.13 -2.42 17.83
CA LEU A 50 -8.28 -3.63 18.64
C LEU A 50 -8.60 -3.28 20.10
N TYR A 51 -7.85 -2.36 20.69
CA TYR A 51 -8.06 -1.94 22.06
C TYR A 51 -9.40 -1.24 22.26
N LYS A 52 -9.83 -0.42 21.29
CA LYS A 52 -11.15 0.22 21.33
C LYS A 52 -12.28 -0.79 21.36
N LYS A 53 -12.16 -1.91 20.63
CA LYS A 53 -13.13 -3.02 20.68
C LYS A 53 -13.10 -3.71 22.04
N TYR A 54 -11.91 -4.06 22.53
CA TYR A 54 -11.72 -4.68 23.85
C TYR A 54 -12.26 -3.83 25.00
N HIS A 55 -11.86 -2.56 25.05
CA HIS A 55 -12.26 -1.59 26.08
C HIS A 55 -13.78 -1.35 26.05
N LYS A 56 -14.41 -1.32 24.87
CA LYS A 56 -15.87 -1.23 24.77
C LYS A 56 -16.57 -2.44 25.41
N ILE A 57 -16.02 -3.64 25.28
CA ILE A 57 -16.58 -4.85 25.88
C ILE A 57 -16.38 -4.86 27.40
N LYS A 58 -15.18 -4.47 27.87
CA LYS A 58 -14.81 -4.49 29.29
C LYS A 58 -15.45 -3.38 30.12
N GLU A 59 -15.37 -2.15 29.63
CA GLU A 59 -15.73 -0.93 30.38
C GLU A 59 -17.05 -0.30 29.93
N ASN A 60 -17.70 -0.89 28.92
CA ASN A 60 -18.88 -0.32 28.25
C ASN A 60 -18.68 1.13 27.76
N LYS A 61 -17.43 1.48 27.43
CA LYS A 61 -17.02 2.83 27.02
C LYS A 61 -16.10 2.77 25.80
N SER A 62 -16.21 3.73 24.90
CA SER A 62 -15.28 3.90 23.78
C SER A 62 -14.09 4.76 24.22
N ILE A 63 -12.90 4.43 23.71
CA ILE A 63 -11.69 5.23 23.89
C ILE A 63 -11.34 5.98 22.59
N SER A 64 -11.04 7.28 22.70
CA SER A 64 -10.56 8.10 21.58
C SER A 64 -9.10 7.78 21.26
N LEU A 65 -8.62 8.20 20.09
CA LEU A 65 -7.21 8.00 19.73
C LEU A 65 -6.31 8.82 20.66
N GLU A 66 -6.69 10.06 20.96
CA GLU A 66 -5.93 10.96 21.82
C GLU A 66 -5.76 10.41 23.24
N ARG A 67 -6.85 9.85 23.80
CA ARG A 67 -6.80 9.20 25.11
C ARG A 67 -5.95 7.94 25.06
N PHE A 68 -6.12 7.12 24.03
CA PHE A 68 -5.32 5.91 23.82
C PHE A 68 -3.81 6.20 23.76
N LEU A 69 -3.43 7.31 23.11
CA LEU A 69 -2.03 7.73 22.97
C LEU A 69 -1.50 8.48 24.21
N GLY A 70 -2.32 8.72 25.24
CA GLY A 70 -1.93 9.47 26.43
C GLY A 70 -1.64 10.94 26.15
N LEU A 71 -2.39 11.58 25.25
CA LEU A 71 -2.22 13.00 24.87
C LEU A 71 -3.20 13.95 25.58
N LEU A 72 -4.03 13.45 26.50
CA LEU A 72 -5.09 14.23 27.15
C LEU A 72 -4.87 14.48 28.64
N ASP A 73 -4.16 13.61 29.39
CA ASP A 73 -3.90 13.79 30.84
C ASP A 73 -2.57 13.12 31.26
N GLU A 74 -1.80 13.74 32.18
CA GLU A 74 -0.53 13.22 32.72
C GLU A 74 -0.70 12.00 33.65
N ASP A 75 -1.88 11.86 34.28
CA ASP A 75 -2.26 10.72 35.14
C ASP A 75 -3.05 9.64 34.37
N ALA A 76 -3.10 9.72 33.04
CA ALA A 76 -3.79 8.72 32.23
C ALA A 76 -3.00 7.42 32.18
N GLU A 77 -3.67 6.34 32.58
CA GLU A 77 -3.27 4.96 32.35
C GLU A 77 -2.71 4.77 30.92
N ASP A 78 -1.52 4.15 30.78
CA ASP A 78 -0.86 4.01 29.47
C ASP A 78 -1.55 2.92 28.62
N TYR A 79 -2.66 3.30 28.01
CA TYR A 79 -3.45 2.43 27.15
C TYR A 79 -2.69 1.91 25.94
N PHE A 80 -1.67 2.63 25.48
CA PHE A 80 -0.82 2.16 24.39
C PHE A 80 0.04 0.98 24.84
N GLU A 81 0.74 1.10 25.97
CA GLU A 81 1.53 -0.01 26.52
C GLU A 81 0.67 -1.19 26.95
N ILE A 82 -0.49 -0.95 27.55
CA ILE A 82 -1.46 -2.01 27.88
C ILE A 82 -1.89 -2.75 26.62
N SER A 83 -2.23 -2.03 25.55
CA SER A 83 -2.62 -2.63 24.28
C SER A 83 -1.49 -3.43 23.63
N LEU A 84 -0.26 -2.92 23.68
CA LEU A 84 0.92 -3.64 23.21
C LEU A 84 1.05 -4.99 23.90
N ASN A 85 0.95 -5.03 25.23
CA ASN A 85 1.07 -6.27 26.00
C ASN A 85 -0.11 -7.23 25.73
N LEU A 86 -1.33 -6.71 25.67
CA LEU A 86 -2.54 -7.53 25.42
C LEU A 86 -2.55 -8.20 24.05
N PHE A 87 -2.07 -7.51 23.01
CA PHE A 87 -2.11 -8.00 21.64
C PHE A 87 -0.76 -8.46 21.12
N HIS A 88 0.28 -8.50 21.95
CA HIS A 88 1.64 -8.87 21.55
C HIS A 88 1.70 -10.17 20.73
N ASP A 89 1.18 -11.26 21.30
CA ASP A 89 1.18 -12.58 20.67
C ASP A 89 0.37 -12.61 19.37
N TYR A 90 -0.66 -11.76 19.26
CA TYR A 90 -1.44 -11.62 18.04
C TYR A 90 -0.59 -11.03 16.90
N PHE A 91 0.19 -9.99 17.16
CA PHE A 91 1.07 -9.38 16.16
C PHE A 91 2.25 -10.30 15.81
N ILE A 92 2.80 -11.04 16.78
CA ILE A 92 3.82 -12.08 16.52
C ILE A 92 3.26 -13.15 15.59
N ALA A 93 2.07 -13.69 15.89
CA ALA A 93 1.43 -14.71 15.06
C ALA A 93 1.14 -14.23 13.63
N LYS A 94 1.08 -12.91 13.40
CA LYS A 94 0.92 -12.29 12.08
C LYS A 94 2.24 -11.88 11.41
N GLY A 95 3.38 -12.08 12.07
CA GLY A 95 4.71 -11.79 11.53
C GLY A 95 5.08 -10.31 11.55
N PHE A 96 4.55 -9.53 12.52
CA PHE A 96 4.81 -8.10 12.66
C PHE A 96 5.59 -7.74 13.94
N GLU A 97 6.30 -8.70 14.54
CA GLU A 97 7.08 -8.52 15.77
C GLU A 97 8.13 -7.41 15.64
N ASP A 98 8.92 -7.41 14.56
CA ASP A 98 9.96 -6.42 14.31
C ASP A 98 9.40 -5.00 14.22
N ILE A 99 8.27 -4.81 13.52
CA ILE A 99 7.60 -3.52 13.42
C ILE A 99 7.00 -3.13 14.78
N LEU A 100 6.43 -4.07 15.54
CA LEU A 100 5.84 -3.81 16.85
C LEU A 100 6.89 -3.27 17.83
N VAL A 101 8.07 -3.89 17.88
CA VAL A 101 9.21 -3.44 18.70
C VAL A 101 9.66 -2.04 18.30
N SER A 102 9.92 -1.81 17.00
CA SER A 102 10.30 -0.48 16.48
C SER A 102 9.24 0.58 16.78
N THR A 103 7.96 0.19 16.70
CA THR A 103 6.83 1.08 16.98
C THR A 103 6.81 1.50 18.44
N LYS A 104 7.00 0.55 19.38
CA LYS A 104 7.06 0.85 20.81
C LYS A 104 8.15 1.88 21.12
N GLU A 105 9.38 1.59 20.70
CA GLU A 105 10.54 2.44 20.98
C GLU A 105 10.38 3.86 20.42
N LYS A 106 10.02 3.98 19.13
CA LYS A 106 9.85 5.30 18.53
C LYS A 106 8.63 6.03 19.03
N PHE A 107 7.50 5.36 19.25
CA PHE A 107 6.29 6.03 19.70
C PHE A 107 6.50 6.71 21.05
N LEU A 108 7.13 6.03 22.02
CA LEU A 108 7.42 6.60 23.33
C LEU A 108 8.27 7.87 23.22
N LEU A 109 9.36 7.82 22.44
CA LEU A 109 10.20 9.01 22.16
C LEU A 109 9.43 10.15 21.50
N LYS A 110 8.47 9.85 20.63
CA LYS A 110 7.64 10.87 19.96
C LYS A 110 6.52 11.40 20.86
N LYS A 111 5.98 10.57 21.75
CA LYS A 111 4.95 10.96 22.73
C LYS A 111 5.49 12.06 23.64
N GLU A 112 6.69 11.86 24.19
CA GLU A 112 7.37 12.88 25.00
C GLU A 112 7.54 14.20 24.25
N LYS A 113 8.06 14.16 23.01
CA LYS A 113 8.18 15.34 22.15
C LYS A 113 6.84 16.01 21.85
N SER A 114 5.76 15.23 21.74
CA SER A 114 4.43 15.76 21.47
C SER A 114 3.83 16.48 22.67
N LEU A 115 4.08 16.00 23.89
CA LEU A 115 3.61 16.62 25.12
C LEU A 115 4.25 18.00 25.35
N ILE A 116 5.50 18.19 24.94
CA ILE A 116 6.20 19.49 25.00
C ILE A 116 5.96 20.38 23.76
N GLY A 117 5.16 19.93 22.79
CA GLY A 117 4.77 20.72 21.60
C GLY A 117 5.72 20.64 20.40
N ASP A 118 6.81 19.86 20.47
CA ASP A 118 7.84 19.76 19.43
C ASP A 118 7.48 18.78 18.30
N TYR A 119 6.38 18.02 18.44
CA TYR A 119 5.96 17.03 17.47
C TYR A 119 4.44 16.85 17.43
N ASP A 120 3.84 16.90 16.24
CA ASP A 120 2.41 16.65 16.07
C ASP A 120 2.12 15.19 15.70
N ILE A 121 1.89 14.37 16.73
CA ILE A 121 1.48 12.96 16.57
C ILE A 121 0.17 12.83 15.80
N LYS A 122 -0.80 13.73 16.03
CA LYS A 122 -2.14 13.62 15.44
C LYS A 122 -2.07 13.79 13.93
N GLU A 123 -1.36 14.82 13.47
CA GLU A 123 -1.13 15.04 12.04
C GLU A 123 -0.34 13.87 11.41
N ASN A 124 0.60 13.28 12.15
CA ASN A 124 1.35 12.12 11.68
C ASN A 124 0.50 10.84 11.53
N LEU A 125 -0.50 10.66 12.40
CA LEU A 125 -1.42 9.51 12.44
C LEU A 125 -2.73 9.74 11.67
N ARG A 126 -2.80 10.78 10.84
CA ARG A 126 -4.00 11.10 10.06
C ARG A 126 -4.50 9.95 9.20
N SER A 127 -5.62 9.37 9.65
CA SER A 127 -6.22 8.19 9.04
C SER A 127 -6.67 8.41 7.59
N ASP A 128 -7.10 9.62 7.22
CA ASP A 128 -7.51 9.95 5.85
C ASP A 128 -6.35 9.86 4.86
N LYS A 129 -5.17 10.37 5.23
CA LYS A 129 -3.96 10.28 4.42
C LYS A 129 -3.43 8.85 4.33
N LEU A 130 -3.51 8.10 5.43
CA LEU A 130 -3.06 6.71 5.48
C LEU A 130 -3.97 5.79 4.68
N LYS A 131 -5.30 5.97 4.75
CA LYS A 131 -6.27 5.24 3.92
C LYS A 131 -6.01 5.46 2.43
N LYS A 132 -5.85 6.71 1.98
CA LYS A 132 -5.51 6.99 0.56
C LYS A 132 -4.24 6.31 0.09
N ARG A 133 -3.24 6.13 0.97
CA ARG A 133 -1.99 5.42 0.65
C ARG A 133 -2.21 3.91 0.66
N ALA A 134 -2.95 3.39 1.63
CA ALA A 134 -3.33 1.99 1.73
C ALA A 134 -4.13 1.52 0.50
N ASP A 135 -5.06 2.34 0.02
CA ASP A 135 -5.86 2.03 -1.17
C ASP A 135 -4.97 1.89 -2.42
N LYS A 136 -3.96 2.77 -2.57
CA LYS A 136 -2.98 2.66 -3.66
C LYS A 136 -2.14 1.39 -3.56
N ILE A 137 -1.73 1.01 -2.35
CA ILE A 137 -0.99 -0.23 -2.10
C ILE A 137 -1.86 -1.42 -2.54
N LEU A 138 -3.11 -1.50 -2.07
CA LEU A 138 -4.03 -2.59 -2.43
C LEU A 138 -4.35 -2.64 -3.93
N TRP A 139 -4.38 -1.49 -4.59
CA TRP A 139 -4.73 -1.40 -6.01
C TRP A 139 -3.58 -1.81 -6.93
N HIS A 140 -2.34 -1.49 -6.57
CA HIS A 140 -1.18 -1.65 -7.46
C HIS A 140 -0.20 -2.75 -7.05
N ILE A 141 -0.15 -3.14 -5.77
CA ILE A 141 0.73 -4.21 -5.32
C ILE A 141 -0.03 -5.53 -5.42
N SER A 142 0.59 -6.51 -6.05
CA SER A 142 0.00 -7.85 -6.21
C SER A 142 0.19 -8.66 -4.93
N PRO A 143 -0.85 -9.34 -4.42
CA PRO A 143 -0.72 -10.23 -3.28
C PRO A 143 0.13 -11.46 -3.63
N THR A 144 0.97 -11.90 -2.70
CA THR A 144 1.63 -13.21 -2.81
C THR A 144 0.70 -14.37 -2.49
N SER A 145 -0.23 -14.17 -1.56
CA SER A 145 -1.31 -15.12 -1.30
C SER A 145 -2.53 -14.79 -2.17
N LYS A 146 -2.83 -15.65 -3.14
CA LYS A 146 -3.94 -15.50 -4.10
C LYS A 146 -5.34 -15.38 -3.47
N ALA A 147 -5.48 -15.40 -2.14
CA ALA A 147 -6.74 -15.50 -1.43
C ALA A 147 -7.73 -14.38 -1.76
N ILE A 148 -7.34 -13.09 -1.62
CA ILE A 148 -8.28 -11.98 -1.85
C ILE A 148 -8.63 -11.86 -3.33
N HIS A 149 -7.66 -11.92 -4.23
CA HIS A 149 -7.93 -11.81 -5.66
C HIS A 149 -8.63 -13.04 -6.24
N SER A 150 -8.43 -14.24 -5.68
CA SER A 150 -9.19 -15.44 -6.11
C SER A 150 -10.69 -15.34 -5.81
N LEU A 151 -11.08 -14.60 -4.77
CA LEU A 151 -12.48 -14.31 -4.45
C LEU A 151 -13.12 -13.37 -5.49
N TYR A 152 -12.35 -12.48 -6.12
CA TYR A 152 -12.86 -11.48 -7.06
C TYR A 152 -12.64 -11.83 -8.54
N LEU A 153 -11.62 -12.64 -8.89
CA LEU A 153 -11.08 -12.70 -10.26
C LEU A 153 -11.00 -14.12 -10.87
N GLY A 154 -11.48 -15.14 -10.16
CA GLY A 154 -11.54 -16.50 -10.68
C GLY A 154 -10.18 -17.17 -10.92
N LYS A 155 -10.20 -18.38 -11.50
CA LYS A 155 -9.02 -19.24 -11.71
C LYS A 155 -8.30 -18.89 -13.03
N SER A 156 -7.70 -17.70 -13.18
CA SER A 156 -6.81 -17.44 -14.32
C SER A 156 -5.37 -17.94 -14.05
N LYS A 157 -4.68 -18.41 -15.10
CA LYS A 157 -3.33 -19.02 -15.02
C LYS A 157 -2.18 -18.00 -15.10
N GLU A 158 -2.46 -16.73 -15.39
CA GLU A 158 -1.48 -15.63 -15.43
C GLU A 158 -1.27 -15.07 -14.03
N LYS A 159 -0.43 -15.77 -13.25
CA LYS A 159 -0.54 -15.84 -11.79
C LYS A 159 0.36 -14.88 -10.99
N TYR A 160 1.18 -14.03 -11.62
CA TYR A 160 2.26 -13.31 -10.92
C TYR A 160 2.38 -11.79 -11.19
N LEU A 161 1.61 -11.21 -12.12
CA LEU A 161 1.75 -9.78 -12.50
C LEU A 161 0.48 -8.96 -12.30
N ASN A 162 -0.57 -9.56 -11.77
CA ASN A 162 -1.92 -9.05 -11.95
C ASN A 162 -2.40 -8.36 -10.68
N SER A 163 -1.99 -7.10 -10.50
CA SER A 163 -2.60 -6.22 -9.51
C SER A 163 -4.08 -5.97 -9.84
N ALA A 164 -4.84 -5.43 -8.88
CA ALA A 164 -6.23 -5.06 -9.12
C ALA A 164 -6.34 -4.01 -10.26
N PHE A 165 -5.40 -3.06 -10.32
CA PHE A 165 -5.31 -2.10 -11.42
C PHE A 165 -5.11 -2.76 -12.78
N TYR A 166 -4.14 -3.67 -12.88
CA TYR A 166 -3.82 -4.34 -14.13
C TYR A 166 -5.04 -5.12 -14.65
N LEU A 167 -5.68 -5.88 -13.77
CA LEU A 167 -6.84 -6.70 -14.12
C LEU A 167 -8.05 -5.88 -14.53
N ALA A 168 -8.31 -4.76 -13.85
CA ALA A 168 -9.39 -3.86 -14.20
C ALA A 168 -9.21 -3.22 -15.59
N ASN A 169 -7.98 -3.14 -16.10
CA ASN A 169 -7.65 -2.44 -17.33
C ASN A 169 -7.13 -3.34 -18.47
N LEU A 170 -7.00 -4.65 -18.24
CA LEU A 170 -6.44 -5.59 -19.22
C LEU A 170 -7.15 -5.54 -20.58
N SER A 171 -8.48 -5.36 -20.55
CA SER A 171 -9.33 -5.29 -21.75
C SER A 171 -9.73 -3.87 -22.14
N ASN A 172 -9.26 -2.85 -21.41
CA ASN A 172 -9.51 -1.45 -21.71
C ASN A 172 -8.34 -0.88 -22.51
N TYR A 173 -8.59 -0.51 -23.77
CA TYR A 173 -7.57 0.04 -24.67
C TYR A 173 -7.63 1.57 -24.79
N ASP A 174 -8.63 2.23 -24.22
CA ASP A 174 -8.85 3.67 -24.43
C ASP A 174 -7.65 4.49 -23.95
N GLU A 175 -7.10 4.13 -22.79
CA GLU A 175 -5.91 4.79 -22.24
C GLU A 175 -4.66 4.58 -23.10
N LEU A 176 -4.49 3.36 -23.64
CA LEU A 176 -3.42 3.06 -24.58
C LEU A 176 -3.58 3.91 -25.85
N LEU A 177 -4.77 3.94 -26.44
CA LEU A 177 -5.03 4.70 -27.66
C LEU A 177 -4.77 6.19 -27.44
N PHE A 178 -5.25 6.75 -26.32
CA PHE A 178 -4.95 8.12 -25.92
C PHE A 178 -3.44 8.35 -25.78
N PHE A 179 -2.72 7.45 -25.11
CA PHE A 179 -1.26 7.55 -24.95
C PHE A 179 -0.50 7.50 -26.29
N LEU A 180 -1.03 6.79 -27.27
CA LEU A 180 -0.46 6.66 -28.61
C LEU A 180 -0.90 7.77 -29.58
N ASP A 181 -1.76 8.70 -29.15
CA ASP A 181 -2.43 9.71 -29.99
C ASP A 181 -3.26 9.11 -31.15
N ILE A 182 -3.94 7.99 -30.89
CA ILE A 182 -4.78 7.28 -31.87
C ILE A 182 -6.26 7.53 -31.54
N LYS A 183 -7.02 8.01 -32.52
CA LYS A 183 -8.43 8.40 -32.33
C LYS A 183 -9.39 7.21 -32.21
N GLN A 184 -9.15 6.14 -32.94
CA GLN A 184 -10.03 4.97 -33.00
C GLN A 184 -9.21 3.69 -33.21
N LEU A 185 -9.77 2.58 -32.74
CA LEU A 185 -9.16 1.26 -32.81
C LEU A 185 -9.31 0.71 -34.25
N ASP A 186 -8.18 0.42 -34.89
CA ASP A 186 -8.11 -0.18 -36.22
C ASP A 186 -7.49 -1.57 -36.09
N ASN A 187 -8.33 -2.60 -36.14
CA ASN A 187 -7.91 -3.99 -36.02
C ASN A 187 -6.96 -4.44 -37.14
N ASN A 188 -6.94 -3.73 -38.27
CA ASN A 188 -6.02 -4.01 -39.37
C ASN A 188 -4.61 -3.46 -39.11
N ALA A 189 -4.49 -2.50 -38.19
CA ALA A 189 -3.24 -1.85 -37.81
C ALA A 189 -2.50 -2.54 -36.64
N ASN A 190 -2.86 -3.79 -36.31
CA ASN A 190 -2.40 -4.47 -35.09
C ASN A 190 -0.88 -4.39 -34.87
N PHE A 191 -0.06 -4.55 -35.92
CA PHE A 191 1.40 -4.49 -35.84
C PHE A 191 1.95 -3.09 -35.45
N LEU A 192 1.22 -2.01 -35.76
CA LEU A 192 1.68 -0.64 -35.54
C LEU A 192 1.63 -0.22 -34.07
N TYR A 193 0.68 -0.74 -33.28
CA TYR A 193 0.49 -0.34 -31.88
C TYR A 193 1.74 -0.58 -31.02
N TYR A 194 2.35 -1.75 -31.13
CA TYR A 194 3.55 -2.09 -30.38
C TYR A 194 4.75 -1.21 -30.77
N ILE A 195 4.91 -0.93 -32.06
CA ILE A 195 5.98 -0.06 -32.58
C ILE A 195 5.81 1.38 -32.06
N LEU A 196 4.59 1.92 -32.14
CA LEU A 196 4.26 3.25 -31.65
C LEU A 196 4.48 3.36 -30.14
N LEU A 197 4.05 2.35 -29.38
CA LEU A 197 4.30 2.28 -27.94
C LEU A 197 5.80 2.31 -27.63
N LYS A 198 6.58 1.47 -28.31
CA LYS A 198 8.03 1.42 -28.13
C LYS A 198 8.69 2.77 -28.41
N LYS A 199 8.23 3.49 -29.44
CA LYS A 199 8.68 4.86 -29.75
C LYS A 199 8.31 5.85 -28.63
N LYS A 200 7.05 5.89 -28.21
CA LYS A 200 6.56 6.76 -27.12
C LYS A 200 7.28 6.51 -25.79
N LEU A 201 7.55 5.25 -25.45
CA LEU A 201 8.29 4.91 -24.24
C LEU A 201 9.75 5.38 -24.31
N ARG A 202 10.40 5.24 -25.47
CA ARG A 202 11.77 5.76 -25.69
C ARG A 202 11.85 7.27 -25.53
N GLU A 203 10.87 8.03 -26.04
CA GLU A 203 10.75 9.48 -25.82
C GLU A 203 10.68 9.83 -24.32
N LYS A 204 10.06 8.96 -23.52
CA LYS A 204 10.01 9.07 -22.05
C LYS A 204 11.21 8.45 -21.33
N LYS A 205 12.28 8.08 -22.05
CA LYS A 205 13.49 7.41 -21.52
C LYS A 205 13.19 6.09 -20.82
N VAL A 206 12.21 5.34 -21.30
CA VAL A 206 11.83 4.01 -20.81
C VAL A 206 12.09 2.98 -21.90
N LYS A 207 12.82 1.92 -21.55
CA LYS A 207 12.99 0.75 -22.43
C LYS A 207 11.90 -0.26 -22.13
N ILE A 208 11.19 -0.71 -23.16
CA ILE A 208 10.08 -1.66 -23.02
C ILE A 208 10.57 -3.02 -22.49
N GLU A 209 11.79 -3.40 -22.87
CA GLU A 209 12.46 -4.64 -22.48
C GLU A 209 12.80 -4.70 -20.97
N GLU A 210 12.87 -3.56 -20.30
CA GLU A 210 13.18 -3.46 -18.87
C GLU A 210 11.91 -3.38 -17.99
N LEU A 211 10.72 -3.22 -18.58
CA LEU A 211 9.49 -2.96 -17.84
C LEU A 211 9.07 -4.12 -16.94
N GLU A 212 9.09 -5.35 -17.45
CA GLU A 212 8.69 -6.54 -16.69
C GLU A 212 9.62 -6.78 -15.51
N LYS A 213 10.93 -6.81 -15.74
CA LYS A 213 11.93 -7.00 -14.67
C LYS A 213 11.78 -5.94 -13.59
N LYS A 214 11.69 -4.67 -13.99
CA LYS A 214 11.47 -3.56 -13.06
C LYS A 214 10.18 -3.71 -12.27
N HIS A 215 9.11 -4.19 -12.91
CA HIS A 215 7.84 -4.42 -12.25
C HIS A 215 7.98 -5.52 -11.19
N GLN A 216 8.60 -6.64 -11.53
CA GLN A 216 8.85 -7.73 -10.59
C GLN A 216 9.70 -7.29 -9.40
N ASP A 217 10.78 -6.54 -9.64
CA ASP A 217 11.65 -6.01 -8.59
C ASP A 217 10.87 -5.08 -7.64
N LEU A 218 10.05 -4.17 -8.19
CA LEU A 218 9.22 -3.26 -7.39
C LEU A 218 8.12 -3.99 -6.62
N GLN A 219 7.46 -4.98 -7.23
CA GLN A 219 6.44 -5.80 -6.56
C GLN A 219 7.06 -6.55 -5.37
N LYS A 220 8.21 -7.20 -5.58
CA LYS A 220 8.92 -7.94 -4.53
C LYS A 220 9.36 -7.04 -3.38
N GLU A 221 9.89 -5.86 -3.69
CA GLU A 221 10.30 -4.89 -2.67
C GLU A 221 9.11 -4.37 -1.85
N LEU A 222 7.95 -4.20 -2.48
CA LEU A 222 6.77 -3.60 -1.87
C LEU A 222 5.77 -4.60 -1.29
N GLU A 223 5.99 -5.91 -1.49
CA GLU A 223 5.08 -6.99 -1.13
C GLU A 223 4.66 -6.93 0.35
N ARG A 224 5.62 -6.69 1.25
CA ARG A 224 5.39 -6.61 2.69
C ARG A 224 4.29 -5.60 3.05
N PHE A 225 4.22 -4.48 2.34
CA PHE A 225 3.23 -3.43 2.60
C PHE A 225 1.81 -3.88 2.24
N TYR A 226 1.67 -4.78 1.27
CA TYR A 226 0.36 -5.36 0.96
C TYR A 226 -0.15 -6.18 2.15
N GLU A 227 0.67 -7.10 2.69
CA GLU A 227 0.26 -7.93 3.82
C GLU A 227 0.00 -7.08 5.09
N LEU A 228 0.79 -6.01 5.31
CA LEU A 228 0.53 -5.07 6.39
C LEU A 228 -0.82 -4.34 6.24
N ILE A 229 -1.16 -3.87 5.04
CA ILE A 229 -2.44 -3.18 4.81
C ILE A 229 -3.62 -4.13 4.85
N LYS A 230 -3.44 -5.36 4.35
CA LYS A 230 -4.42 -6.42 4.50
C LYS A 230 -4.68 -6.72 5.98
N PHE A 231 -3.63 -6.80 6.80
CA PHE A 231 -3.77 -6.94 8.25
C PHE A 231 -4.49 -5.75 8.90
N TYR A 232 -4.17 -4.53 8.49
CA TYR A 232 -4.83 -3.32 8.99
C TYR A 232 -6.36 -3.37 8.77
N TYR A 233 -6.82 -3.72 7.57
CA TYR A 233 -8.24 -3.72 7.24
C TYR A 233 -9.01 -5.00 7.63
N PHE A 234 -8.36 -6.17 7.56
CA PHE A 234 -9.04 -7.47 7.64
C PHE A 234 -8.54 -8.41 8.74
N GLY A 235 -7.42 -8.07 9.38
CA GLY A 235 -6.95 -8.74 10.58
C GLY A 235 -7.47 -8.09 11.85
#